data_AF-A0A2N1MRX7-F1
#
_entry.id   AF-A0A2N1MRX7-F1
#
_cell.length_a   1.000
_cell.length_b   1.000
_cell.length_c   1.000
_cell.angle_alpha   90.00
_cell.angle_beta   90.00
_cell.angle_gamma   90.00
#
_symmetry.space_group_name_H-M   'P 1'
#
loop_
_entity.id
_entity.type
_entity.pdbx_description
1 polymer ?
#
loop_
_entity_poly.entity_id
_entity_poly.type
_entity_poly.pdbx_seq_one_letter_code
_entity_poly.pdbx_strand_id
1 'polypeptide(L)'
;MEQYRKILNTTRKREIEEKAANIILDVIRTFFFRIQTQEPIGQIHWYQNKDKIDPSLMICTWDDDRFDDLEVDICIFPLIGTELNNNLNRKVYTHAIIYPREVDSSQGNLETNSRSKPVNSQSQSEQSKCDANYQSQSEQSDINSQSQSQSSPEENKENSQSQSNLEINSQSQFNNEVNSQSRSQSSSEENSQSQSSLETNSQSQSNPGVNSQSQSQSSPEENKENSQSQSNLEINSQSQFNHEVNSQSRSQSSSEENSQSQSSLETNSQSQSNPGVNSQSQSQSSPEENKENSQSQSNLEINSQSQFNHEVNSQSRSQSSSEENSQSQSSLETNSQSQSNPGVNSQSQSQSSPEENKENSQSQSNLEINSQSQFNHEVNSQSRSQSSSEENSQSQSSLETNSQSQSNLGVNLQSQSQSSPEENEESSQLQPNLKTSSQLQSNNGVNSQSQLQPSLEENEENKQPQLNLETNSQLQSNQEVNSQSQSQPSLDINSQSKSNLE
;
A
#
# COMPACT_ATOMS: atom_id res chain seq x y z
N MET A 1 -45.01 14.24 13.34
CA MET A 1 -44.47 13.97 11.99
C MET A 1 -43.41 12.92 12.16
N GLU A 2 -43.45 11.80 11.44
CA GLU A 2 -42.45 10.73 11.59
C GLU A 2 -41.07 11.28 11.17
N GLN A 3 -40.18 11.50 12.14
CA GLN A 3 -38.87 12.17 11.96
C GLN A 3 -37.77 11.24 11.45
N TYR A 4 -38.12 10.12 10.83
CA TYR A 4 -37.15 9.09 10.45
C TYR A 4 -37.27 8.75 8.97
N ARG A 5 -36.12 8.70 8.28
CA ARG A 5 -36.05 8.22 6.90
C ARG A 5 -36.29 6.72 6.89
N LYS A 6 -37.23 6.26 6.04
CA LYS A 6 -37.51 4.82 5.85
C LYS A 6 -36.59 4.28 4.76
N ILE A 7 -35.82 3.25 5.08
CA ILE A 7 -34.99 2.53 4.11
C ILE A 7 -35.90 1.59 3.32
N LEU A 8 -36.09 1.88 2.03
CA LEU A 8 -36.98 1.11 1.15
C LEU A 8 -36.30 -0.14 0.57
N ASN A 9 -34.96 -0.11 0.40
CA ASN A 9 -34.20 -1.25 -0.09
C ASN A 9 -34.08 -2.32 1.00
N THR A 10 -34.65 -3.49 0.75
CA THR A 10 -34.74 -4.61 1.71
C THR A 10 -33.40 -5.23 2.06
N THR A 11 -32.42 -5.22 1.16
CA THR A 11 -31.06 -5.75 1.41
C THR A 11 -30.30 -4.79 2.31
N ARG A 12 -30.27 -3.50 1.95
CA ARG A 12 -29.62 -2.44 2.74
C ARG A 12 -30.25 -2.29 4.13
N LYS A 13 -31.57 -2.46 4.23
CA LYS A 13 -32.28 -2.45 5.51
C LYS A 13 -31.78 -3.57 6.42
N ARG A 14 -31.63 -4.79 5.90
CA ARG A 14 -31.19 -5.96 6.68
C ARG A 14 -29.75 -5.77 7.18
N GLU A 15 -28.84 -5.33 6.33
CA GLU A 15 -27.43 -5.06 6.71
C GLU A 15 -27.32 -4.00 7.83
N ILE A 16 -28.14 -2.94 7.74
CA ILE A 16 -28.16 -1.88 8.75
C ILE A 16 -28.77 -2.41 10.06
N GLU A 17 -29.86 -3.18 9.99
CA GLU A 17 -30.49 -3.77 11.18
C GLU A 17 -29.56 -4.78 11.89
N GLU A 18 -28.78 -5.56 11.14
CA GLU A 18 -27.77 -6.47 11.70
C GLU A 18 -26.64 -5.72 12.42
N LYS A 19 -26.21 -4.56 11.89
CA LYS A 19 -25.16 -3.72 12.52
C LYS A 19 -25.70 -2.84 13.66
N ALA A 20 -26.98 -2.50 13.65
CA ALA A 20 -27.58 -1.55 14.57
C ALA A 20 -27.41 -1.95 16.05
N ALA A 21 -27.58 -3.23 16.38
CA ALA A 21 -27.45 -3.72 17.74
C ALA A 21 -26.03 -3.49 18.30
N ASN A 22 -24.99 -3.77 17.50
CA ASN A 22 -23.60 -3.56 17.89
C ASN A 22 -23.28 -2.08 18.02
N ILE A 23 -23.74 -1.25 17.08
CA ILE A 23 -23.56 0.20 17.12
C ILE A 23 -24.18 0.79 18.39
N ILE A 24 -25.39 0.36 18.76
CA ILE A 24 -26.07 0.81 19.99
C ILE A 24 -25.25 0.42 21.22
N LEU A 25 -24.72 -0.82 21.26
CA LEU A 25 -23.88 -1.28 22.36
C LEU A 25 -22.59 -0.47 22.48
N ASP A 26 -21.94 -0.15 21.36
CA ASP A 26 -20.70 0.64 21.33
C ASP A 26 -20.93 2.09 21.76
N VAL A 27 -22.05 2.69 21.35
CA VAL A 27 -22.46 4.03 21.79
C VAL A 27 -22.70 4.03 23.30
N ILE A 28 -23.44 3.05 23.83
CA ILE A 28 -23.69 2.95 25.28
C ILE A 28 -22.38 2.75 26.03
N ARG A 29 -21.55 1.80 25.60
CA ARG A 29 -20.26 1.48 26.22
C ARG A 29 -19.32 2.68 26.24
N THR A 30 -19.26 3.44 25.15
CA THR A 30 -18.35 4.58 25.03
C THR A 30 -18.87 5.79 25.82
N PHE A 31 -20.10 6.23 25.54
CA PHE A 31 -20.59 7.51 26.04
C PHE A 31 -21.17 7.46 27.45
N PHE A 32 -21.74 6.32 27.88
CA PHE A 32 -22.35 6.19 29.20
C PHE A 32 -21.46 5.50 30.24
N PHE A 33 -20.52 4.66 29.79
CA PHE A 33 -19.58 3.99 30.69
C PHE A 33 -18.17 4.56 30.57
N ARG A 34 -17.50 4.38 29.43
CA ARG A 34 -16.05 4.65 29.29
C ARG A 34 -15.68 6.08 29.66
N ILE A 35 -16.42 7.07 29.17
CA ILE A 35 -16.16 8.51 29.46
C ILE A 35 -16.42 8.86 30.92
N GLN A 36 -17.41 8.22 31.56
CA GLN A 36 -17.80 8.48 32.95
C GLN A 36 -16.88 7.78 33.97
N THR A 37 -16.15 6.75 33.55
CA THR A 37 -15.25 5.97 34.42
C THR A 37 -13.78 6.37 34.31
N GLN A 38 -13.44 7.32 33.45
CA GLN A 38 -12.08 7.88 33.36
C GLN A 38 -11.87 8.96 34.43
N GLU A 39 -10.67 9.02 35.01
CA GLU A 39 -10.24 10.13 35.86
C GLU A 39 -9.19 10.96 35.10
N PRO A 40 -9.47 12.24 34.76
CA PRO A 40 -10.67 13.03 35.06
C PRO A 40 -11.87 12.67 34.16
N ILE A 41 -13.08 12.88 34.68
CA ILE A 41 -14.33 12.61 33.94
C ILE A 41 -14.39 13.50 32.68
N GLY A 42 -14.53 12.86 31.51
CA GLY A 42 -14.59 13.55 30.23
C GLY A 42 -15.90 14.31 30.03
N GLN A 43 -15.82 15.45 29.35
CA GLN A 43 -16.93 16.25 28.86
C GLN A 43 -17.14 15.98 27.37
N ILE A 44 -18.39 16.05 26.91
CA ILE A 44 -18.78 15.83 25.52
C ILE A 44 -19.43 17.13 25.01
N HIS A 45 -19.00 17.60 23.85
CA HIS A 45 -19.55 18.80 23.21
C HIS A 45 -19.93 18.52 21.75
N TRP A 46 -21.19 18.78 21.42
CA TRP A 46 -21.74 18.66 20.06
C TRP A 46 -21.89 20.04 19.44
N TYR A 47 -21.18 20.27 18.35
CA TYR A 47 -21.33 21.49 17.56
C TYR A 47 -22.67 21.49 16.80
N GLN A 48 -23.29 22.66 16.75
CA GLN A 48 -24.59 22.88 16.12
C GLN A 48 -24.42 23.35 14.68
N ASN A 49 -25.50 23.24 13.90
CA ASN A 49 -25.55 23.84 12.57
C ASN A 49 -25.31 25.36 12.68
N LYS A 50 -24.44 25.89 11.82
CA LYS A 50 -23.95 27.28 11.77
C LYS A 50 -22.91 27.66 12.83
N ASP A 51 -22.41 26.71 13.62
CA ASP A 51 -21.27 27.00 14.48
C ASP A 51 -20.04 27.30 13.64
N LYS A 52 -19.23 28.27 14.10
CA LYS A 52 -17.97 28.61 13.44
C LYS A 52 -17.00 27.44 13.55
N ILE A 53 -16.29 27.18 12.48
CA ILE A 53 -15.26 26.16 12.46
C ILE A 53 -14.05 26.63 13.27
N ASP A 54 -13.62 25.76 14.18
CA ASP A 54 -12.38 25.92 14.95
C ASP A 54 -11.48 24.72 14.64
N PRO A 55 -10.46 24.89 13.77
CA PRO A 55 -9.53 23.81 13.40
C PRO A 55 -8.78 23.21 14.60
N SER A 56 -8.69 23.93 15.72
CA SER A 56 -8.05 23.41 16.94
C SER A 56 -8.95 22.43 17.72
N LEU A 57 -10.23 22.33 17.38
CA LEU A 57 -11.22 21.50 18.08
C LEU A 57 -12.04 20.60 17.15
N MET A 58 -11.91 20.79 15.84
CA MET A 58 -12.71 20.13 14.81
C MET A 58 -11.80 19.56 13.72
N ILE A 59 -12.13 18.36 13.24
CA ILE A 59 -11.51 17.69 12.11
C ILE A 59 -12.54 17.64 10.98
N CYS A 60 -12.10 18.01 9.78
CA CYS A 60 -12.83 17.83 8.53
C CYS A 60 -11.87 17.85 7.33
N THR A 61 -12.34 17.32 6.20
CA THR A 61 -11.81 17.55 4.86
C THR A 61 -12.18 18.98 4.40
N TRP A 62 -11.23 19.92 4.44
CA TRP A 62 -11.36 21.26 3.85
C TRP A 62 -10.02 21.69 3.25
N ASP A 63 -10.08 22.57 2.24
CA ASP A 63 -8.87 23.22 1.71
C ASP A 63 -8.35 24.24 2.75
N ASP A 64 -7.08 24.10 3.12
CA ASP A 64 -6.40 24.75 4.28
C ASP A 64 -6.51 26.30 4.34
N ASP A 65 -7.00 26.97 3.30
CA ASP A 65 -6.91 28.43 3.15
C ASP A 65 -8.24 29.20 3.30
N ARG A 66 -9.41 28.56 3.50
CA ARG A 66 -10.73 29.26 3.50
C ARG A 66 -11.76 28.79 4.54
N PHE A 67 -11.37 28.46 5.76
CA PHE A 67 -12.36 28.09 6.80
C PHE A 67 -13.14 29.28 7.40
N ASP A 68 -12.69 30.53 7.19
CA ASP A 68 -13.43 31.73 7.64
C ASP A 68 -14.82 31.86 7.00
N ASP A 69 -14.99 31.26 5.80
CA ASP A 69 -16.23 31.26 5.02
C ASP A 69 -17.06 29.98 5.23
N LEU A 70 -16.62 29.09 6.12
CA LEU A 70 -17.26 27.81 6.40
C LEU A 70 -17.92 27.81 7.79
N GLU A 71 -19.07 27.17 7.87
CA GLU A 71 -19.75 26.88 9.12
C GLU A 71 -20.06 25.38 9.22
N VAL A 72 -20.24 24.88 10.45
CA VAL A 72 -20.67 23.50 10.69
C VAL A 72 -22.07 23.29 10.10
N ASP A 73 -22.24 22.32 9.20
CA ASP A 73 -23.56 21.86 8.77
C ASP A 73 -24.03 20.70 9.65
N ILE A 74 -23.18 19.68 9.80
CA ILE A 74 -23.47 18.47 10.57
C ILE A 74 -22.27 18.13 11.46
N CYS A 75 -22.50 17.94 12.76
CA CYS A 75 -21.52 17.31 13.65
C CYS A 75 -21.79 15.79 13.69
N ILE A 76 -20.85 15.02 13.16
CA ILE A 76 -20.94 13.55 13.01
C ILE A 76 -20.43 12.87 14.29
N PHE A 77 -19.41 13.44 14.92
CA PHE A 77 -18.85 12.96 16.17
C PHE A 77 -18.52 14.14 17.10
N PRO A 78 -18.83 14.06 18.41
CA PRO A 78 -18.64 15.18 19.31
C PRO A 78 -17.17 15.37 19.72
N LEU A 79 -16.84 16.58 20.14
CA LEU A 79 -15.59 16.87 20.86
C LEU A 79 -15.64 16.21 22.24
N ILE A 80 -14.60 15.47 22.61
CA ILE A 80 -14.44 14.83 23.91
C ILE A 80 -13.15 15.33 24.57
N GLY A 81 -13.23 15.78 25.82
CA GLY A 81 -12.07 16.28 26.55
C GLY A 81 -12.40 16.73 27.98
N THR A 82 -11.43 17.26 28.70
CA THR A 82 -11.63 17.84 30.04
C THR A 82 -11.46 19.34 30.01
N GLU A 83 -12.18 20.04 30.89
CA GLU A 83 -12.14 21.50 30.99
C GLU A 83 -12.42 22.19 29.64
N LEU A 84 -13.39 21.67 28.86
CA LEU A 84 -13.69 22.17 27.51
C LEU A 84 -14.08 23.65 27.48
N ASN A 85 -14.46 24.25 28.60
CA ASN A 85 -14.77 25.69 28.66
C ASN A 85 -13.55 26.58 28.96
N ASN A 86 -12.38 26.01 29.25
CA ASN A 86 -11.19 26.76 29.66
C ASN A 86 -10.06 26.58 28.64
N ASN A 87 -9.85 27.58 27.78
CA ASN A 87 -8.85 27.52 26.71
C ASN A 87 -7.40 27.28 27.18
N LEU A 88 -7.07 27.51 28.46
CA LEU A 88 -5.70 27.32 28.99
C LEU A 88 -5.45 25.91 29.55
N ASN A 89 -6.50 25.26 30.06
CA ASN A 89 -6.40 23.95 30.72
C ASN A 89 -7.14 22.85 29.95
N ARG A 90 -7.78 23.20 28.82
CA ARG A 90 -8.53 22.27 27.99
C ARG A 90 -7.59 21.15 27.54
N LYS A 91 -7.96 19.91 27.87
CA LYS A 91 -7.31 18.71 27.32
C LYS A 91 -8.30 18.04 26.38
N VAL A 92 -8.02 18.08 25.08
CA VAL A 92 -8.82 17.39 24.07
C VAL A 92 -8.36 15.93 24.00
N TYR A 93 -9.29 15.00 24.11
CA TYR A 93 -9.05 13.56 23.89
C TYR A 93 -9.47 13.12 22.50
N THR A 94 -10.53 13.71 21.96
CA THR A 94 -11.02 13.44 20.62
C THR A 94 -11.62 14.71 20.05
N HIS A 95 -11.13 15.18 18.91
CA HIS A 95 -11.69 16.33 18.21
C HIS A 95 -13.09 16.01 17.67
N ALA A 96 -13.92 17.03 17.47
CA ALA A 96 -15.20 16.82 16.81
C ALA A 96 -14.98 16.50 15.32
N ILE A 97 -15.77 15.58 14.77
CA ILE A 97 -15.82 15.34 13.32
C ILE A 97 -17.03 16.09 12.79
N ILE A 98 -16.82 17.00 11.85
CA ILE A 98 -17.89 17.86 11.31
C ILE A 98 -17.90 17.81 9.79
N TYR A 99 -19.04 18.15 9.21
CA TYR A 99 -19.23 18.40 7.78
C TYR A 99 -19.53 19.90 7.57
N PRO A 100 -18.71 20.64 6.80
CA PRO A 100 -18.81 22.08 6.64
C PRO A 100 -19.75 22.46 5.51
N ARG A 101 -20.24 23.69 5.54
CA ARG A 101 -20.95 24.33 4.44
C ARG A 101 -20.49 25.77 4.30
N GLU A 102 -20.45 26.27 3.07
CA GLU A 102 -20.19 27.66 2.76
C GLU A 102 -21.28 28.60 3.31
N VAL A 103 -20.86 29.80 3.71
CA VAL A 103 -21.76 30.87 4.14
C VAL A 103 -22.26 31.66 2.93
N ASP A 104 -23.54 31.48 2.57
CA ASP A 104 -24.20 32.24 1.50
C ASP A 104 -24.27 33.74 1.84
N SER A 105 -23.32 34.53 1.33
CA SER A 105 -23.33 35.99 1.45
C SER A 105 -24.20 36.63 0.35
N SER A 106 -25.53 36.58 0.49
CA SER A 106 -26.42 37.30 -0.42
C SER A 106 -27.69 37.89 0.23
N GLN A 107 -27.53 39.01 0.94
CA GLN A 107 -28.54 40.10 0.97
C GLN A 107 -27.86 41.47 1.08
N GLY A 108 -27.75 42.19 -0.05
CA GLY A 108 -27.15 43.54 -0.08
C GLY A 108 -27.05 44.27 -1.44
N ASN A 109 -28.09 44.21 -2.27
CA ASN A 109 -28.57 45.16 -3.32
C ASN A 109 -27.65 46.01 -4.25
N LEU A 110 -28.09 46.07 -5.53
CA LEU A 110 -27.96 47.10 -6.59
C LEU A 110 -26.76 47.12 -7.59
N GLU A 111 -27.12 46.71 -8.82
CA GLU A 111 -26.90 47.43 -10.11
C GLU A 111 -25.49 47.62 -10.71
N THR A 112 -25.19 46.85 -11.77
CA THR A 112 -25.15 47.26 -13.21
C THR A 112 -24.01 46.61 -14.02
N ASN A 113 -24.40 46.05 -15.18
CA ASN A 113 -23.64 45.94 -16.45
C ASN A 113 -22.27 45.20 -16.46
N SER A 114 -21.94 44.24 -17.32
CA SER A 114 -22.46 43.84 -18.63
C SER A 114 -21.88 42.47 -19.05
N ARG A 115 -22.67 41.69 -19.80
CA ARG A 115 -22.28 40.89 -20.99
C ARG A 115 -21.53 39.54 -20.81
N SER A 116 -22.31 38.46 -21.01
CA SER A 116 -21.93 37.12 -21.50
C SER A 116 -21.09 37.21 -22.81
N LYS A 117 -20.06 36.41 -23.15
CA LYS A 117 -19.78 34.95 -23.19
C LYS A 117 -18.27 34.77 -23.60
N PRO A 118 -17.64 33.57 -23.70
CA PRO A 118 -18.10 32.19 -23.42
C PRO A 118 -17.20 31.38 -22.44
N VAL A 119 -17.69 30.19 -22.13
CA VAL A 119 -17.10 29.02 -21.45
C VAL A 119 -15.64 28.75 -21.82
N ASN A 120 -14.82 28.43 -20.80
CA ASN A 120 -13.69 27.52 -20.91
C ASN A 120 -13.82 26.50 -19.77
N SER A 121 -14.00 25.23 -20.13
CA SER A 121 -14.17 24.07 -19.28
C SER A 121 -12.84 23.77 -18.56
N GLN A 122 -12.81 23.76 -17.22
CA GLN A 122 -11.62 23.29 -16.48
C GLN A 122 -12.04 22.47 -15.26
N SER A 123 -11.69 21.18 -15.33
CA SER A 123 -11.29 20.25 -14.25
C SER A 123 -11.59 20.68 -12.81
N GLN A 124 -12.41 19.91 -12.09
CA GLN A 124 -12.46 19.98 -10.63
C GLN A 124 -11.46 18.99 -10.04
N SER A 125 -10.49 19.54 -9.31
CA SER A 125 -9.62 18.80 -8.41
C SER A 125 -10.24 18.84 -7.01
N GLU A 126 -10.58 17.69 -6.45
CA GLU A 126 -10.95 17.58 -5.04
C GLU A 126 -9.70 17.21 -4.22
N GLN A 127 -9.22 18.14 -3.41
CA GLN A 127 -8.07 17.93 -2.54
C GLN A 127 -8.54 17.84 -1.08
N SER A 128 -8.10 16.80 -0.38
CA SER A 128 -8.25 16.66 1.06
C SER A 128 -6.87 16.62 1.68
N LYS A 129 -6.50 17.63 2.46
CA LYS A 129 -5.25 17.64 3.23
C LYS A 129 -5.59 17.65 4.72
N CYS A 130 -4.91 16.81 5.49
CA CYS A 130 -5.11 16.67 6.92
C CYS A 130 -3.74 16.52 7.59
N ASP A 131 -3.41 17.43 8.49
CA ASP A 131 -2.17 17.37 9.27
C ASP A 131 -2.53 17.18 10.74
N ALA A 132 -2.01 16.13 11.39
CA ALA A 132 -2.27 15.85 12.80
C ALA A 132 -0.96 15.75 13.58
N ASN A 133 -0.77 16.64 14.55
CA ASN A 133 0.40 16.67 15.42
C ASN A 133 -0.01 16.37 16.87
N TYR A 134 0.56 15.30 17.43
CA TYR A 134 0.25 14.80 18.76
C TYR A 134 1.51 14.74 19.62
N GLN A 135 1.45 15.42 20.77
CA GLN A 135 2.47 15.33 21.81
C GLN A 135 1.81 14.98 23.14
N SER A 136 2.05 13.77 23.65
CA SER A 136 1.36 13.23 24.83
C SER A 136 2.35 12.77 25.92
N GLN A 137 2.10 13.23 27.15
CA GLN A 137 2.76 12.72 28.37
C GLN A 137 1.85 11.79 29.17
N SER A 138 0.65 11.48 28.67
CA SER A 138 -0.29 10.57 29.34
C SER A 138 0.01 9.10 29.05
N GLU A 139 -0.40 8.22 29.95
CA GLU A 139 -0.09 6.77 29.93
C GLU A 139 -0.60 6.02 28.68
N GLN A 140 -1.61 6.56 27.97
CA GLN A 140 -2.06 6.11 26.64
C GLN A 140 -2.64 7.28 25.84
N SER A 141 -2.37 7.31 24.53
CA SER A 141 -2.98 8.26 23.59
C SER A 141 -3.04 7.64 22.21
N ASP A 142 -4.11 6.91 21.90
CA ASP A 142 -4.28 6.34 20.56
C ASP A 142 -4.67 7.44 19.57
N ILE A 143 -3.99 7.45 18.43
CA ILE A 143 -4.20 8.39 17.34
C ILE A 143 -4.97 7.66 16.24
N ASN A 144 -6.10 8.22 15.83
CA ASN A 144 -6.85 7.71 14.70
C ASN A 144 -7.18 8.86 13.75
N SER A 145 -6.60 8.84 12.56
CA SER A 145 -6.73 9.92 11.59
C SER A 145 -7.00 9.38 10.19
N GLN A 146 -7.85 10.09 9.45
CA GLN A 146 -8.28 9.67 8.12
C GLN A 146 -8.45 10.88 7.20
N SER A 147 -7.94 10.79 5.97
CA SER A 147 -8.15 11.75 4.88
C SER A 147 -8.81 11.04 3.71
N GLN A 148 -9.85 11.62 3.12
CA GLN A 148 -10.57 11.04 1.98
C GLN A 148 -11.01 12.10 0.97
N SER A 149 -10.84 11.79 -0.31
CA SER A 149 -11.30 12.60 -1.45
C SER A 149 -11.99 11.69 -2.47
N GLN A 150 -13.12 12.14 -3.02
CA GLN A 150 -13.98 11.33 -3.88
C GLN A 150 -14.66 12.16 -4.97
N SER A 151 -14.11 12.16 -6.18
CA SER A 151 -14.69 12.86 -7.31
C SER A 151 -15.62 11.95 -8.12
N SER A 152 -16.83 12.44 -8.38
CA SER A 152 -17.91 11.72 -9.09
C SER A 152 -18.24 12.37 -10.44
N PRO A 153 -18.81 11.63 -11.41
CA PRO A 153 -19.28 12.20 -12.66
C PRO A 153 -20.48 13.13 -12.40
N GLU A 154 -20.29 14.43 -12.57
CA GLU A 154 -21.38 15.39 -12.78
C GLU A 154 -21.58 15.62 -14.28
N GLU A 155 -22.83 15.81 -14.73
CA GLU A 155 -23.17 16.08 -16.15
C GLU A 155 -22.24 17.15 -16.78
N ASN A 156 -21.52 16.79 -17.85
CA ASN A 156 -20.57 17.61 -18.64
C ASN A 156 -19.16 17.79 -18.03
N LYS A 157 -18.58 16.77 -17.40
CA LYS A 157 -17.19 16.83 -16.90
C LYS A 157 -16.36 15.65 -17.38
N GLU A 158 -15.61 15.93 -18.44
CA GLU A 158 -14.64 15.03 -19.07
C GLU A 158 -13.57 14.55 -18.07
N ASN A 159 -12.98 15.40 -17.21
CA ASN A 159 -11.84 14.99 -16.36
C ASN A 159 -12.09 15.16 -14.86
N SER A 160 -11.54 14.24 -14.07
CA SER A 160 -11.74 14.17 -12.62
C SER A 160 -10.45 13.82 -11.88
N GLN A 161 -10.14 14.59 -10.83
CA GLN A 161 -8.94 14.40 -10.02
C GLN A 161 -9.30 14.42 -8.54
N SER A 162 -8.91 13.35 -7.82
CA SER A 162 -9.00 13.27 -6.36
C SER A 162 -7.64 13.13 -5.72
N GLN A 163 -7.36 13.95 -4.72
CA GLN A 163 -6.14 13.90 -3.95
C GLN A 163 -6.44 13.88 -2.45
N SER A 164 -5.78 12.97 -1.73
CA SER A 164 -5.89 12.84 -0.27
C SER A 164 -4.51 12.77 0.30
N ASN A 165 -4.17 13.74 1.13
CA ASN A 165 -2.91 13.84 1.84
C ASN A 165 -3.20 13.78 3.33
N LEU A 166 -2.43 12.96 4.06
CA LEU A 166 -2.52 12.84 5.50
C LEU A 166 -1.10 12.82 6.08
N GLU A 167 -0.79 13.73 6.99
CA GLU A 167 0.48 13.74 7.72
C GLU A 167 0.20 13.56 9.21
N ILE A 168 0.85 12.57 9.83
CA ILE A 168 0.75 12.30 11.27
C ILE A 168 2.12 12.45 11.91
N ASN A 169 2.22 13.37 12.84
CA ASN A 169 3.38 13.53 13.71
C ASN A 169 2.97 13.16 15.14
N SER A 170 3.62 12.15 15.72
CA SER A 170 3.27 11.59 17.02
C SER A 170 4.50 11.46 17.90
N GLN A 171 4.45 12.07 19.09
CA GLN A 171 5.47 11.95 20.12
C GLN A 171 4.85 11.59 21.46
N SER A 172 5.30 10.49 22.07
CA SER A 172 4.75 9.99 23.33
C SER A 172 5.82 9.46 24.29
N GLN A 173 5.59 9.56 25.59
CA GLN A 173 6.43 8.88 26.60
C GLN A 173 5.98 7.43 26.84
N PHE A 174 4.71 7.13 26.58
CA PHE A 174 4.09 5.84 26.84
C PHE A 174 3.57 5.21 25.54
N ASN A 175 2.92 4.05 25.63
CA ASN A 175 2.39 3.35 24.47
C ASN A 175 1.44 4.26 23.68
N ASN A 176 1.59 4.24 22.36
CA ASN A 176 0.78 5.03 21.45
C ASN A 176 0.49 4.18 20.21
N GLU A 177 -0.79 3.89 19.97
CA GLU A 177 -1.23 3.29 18.73
C GLU A 177 -1.57 4.40 17.72
N VAL A 178 -0.82 4.47 16.63
CA VAL A 178 -1.10 5.36 15.51
C VAL A 178 -1.81 4.58 14.43
N ASN A 179 -3.07 4.90 14.19
CA ASN A 179 -3.86 4.37 13.09
C ASN A 179 -4.16 5.49 12.10
N SER A 180 -3.66 5.35 10.87
CA SER A 180 -3.75 6.42 9.87
C SER A 180 -4.16 5.89 8.51
N GLN A 181 -5.02 6.64 7.81
CA GLN A 181 -5.53 6.21 6.52
C GLN A 181 -5.75 7.37 5.55
N SER A 182 -5.16 7.29 4.37
CA SER A 182 -5.44 8.20 3.27
C SER A 182 -6.12 7.44 2.12
N ARG A 183 -7.21 7.97 1.56
CA ARG A 183 -7.91 7.34 0.42
C ARG A 183 -8.40 8.34 -0.62
N SER A 184 -8.04 8.12 -1.87
CA SER A 184 -8.58 8.88 -3.00
C SER A 184 -9.32 7.99 -3.99
N GLN A 185 -10.47 8.45 -4.45
CA GLN A 185 -11.23 7.78 -5.50
C GLN A 185 -11.69 8.78 -6.55
N SER A 186 -11.52 8.44 -7.82
CA SER A 186 -11.91 9.32 -8.93
C SER A 186 -12.68 8.53 -9.98
N SER A 187 -13.81 9.11 -10.38
CA SER A 187 -14.64 8.68 -11.49
C SER A 187 -15.02 9.90 -12.34
N SER A 188 -15.03 9.74 -13.66
CA SER A 188 -15.15 10.83 -14.65
C SER A 188 -15.81 10.38 -15.95
N GLU A 189 -16.14 11.34 -16.83
CA GLU A 189 -16.57 11.14 -18.23
C GLU A 189 -15.43 10.91 -19.25
N GLU A 190 -14.16 11.07 -18.92
CA GLU A 190 -13.01 10.73 -19.80
C GLU A 190 -11.79 10.28 -19.01
N ASN A 191 -11.14 11.17 -18.26
CA ASN A 191 -9.91 10.82 -17.52
C ASN A 191 -10.09 10.92 -16.01
N SER A 192 -9.68 9.84 -15.33
CA SER A 192 -9.74 9.74 -13.87
C SER A 192 -8.35 9.61 -13.26
N GLN A 193 -8.04 10.52 -12.35
CA GLN A 193 -6.78 10.52 -11.60
C GLN A 193 -7.05 10.51 -10.09
N SER A 194 -6.41 9.60 -9.38
CA SER A 194 -6.49 9.48 -7.92
C SER A 194 -5.10 9.40 -7.31
N GLN A 195 -4.86 10.25 -6.32
CA GLN A 195 -3.59 10.26 -5.59
C GLN A 195 -3.83 10.26 -4.09
N SER A 196 -3.17 9.35 -3.38
CA SER A 196 -3.24 9.21 -1.94
C SER A 196 -1.82 9.25 -1.40
N SER A 197 -1.56 10.18 -0.48
CA SER A 197 -0.29 10.28 0.22
C SER A 197 -0.55 10.20 1.72
N LEU A 198 0.24 9.40 2.42
CA LEU A 198 0.22 9.29 3.87
C LEU A 198 1.64 9.28 4.40
N GLU A 199 1.95 10.20 5.30
CA GLU A 199 3.18 10.20 6.08
C GLU A 199 2.85 9.99 7.56
N THR A 200 3.55 9.07 8.21
CA THR A 200 3.40 8.83 9.65
C THR A 200 4.76 8.81 10.31
N ASN A 201 5.03 9.84 11.11
CA ASN A 201 6.19 9.95 11.96
C ASN A 201 5.79 9.68 13.42
N SER A 202 6.26 8.58 13.98
CA SER A 202 5.92 8.14 15.34
C SER A 202 7.18 7.95 16.17
N GLN A 203 7.23 8.61 17.32
CA GLN A 203 8.29 8.48 18.30
C GLN A 203 7.71 8.15 19.67
N SER A 204 8.21 7.08 20.30
CA SER A 204 7.87 6.76 21.69
C SER A 204 9.04 6.24 22.50
N GLN A 205 8.95 6.38 23.82
CA GLN A 205 9.84 5.68 24.74
C GLN A 205 9.35 4.29 25.12
N SER A 206 8.13 3.89 24.76
CA SER A 206 7.54 2.60 25.15
C SER A 206 7.33 1.67 23.95
N ASN A 207 6.23 0.92 23.91
CA ASN A 207 5.89 0.05 22.78
C ASN A 207 4.75 0.64 21.95
N PRO A 208 5.01 1.55 20.99
CA PRO A 208 3.93 1.99 20.10
C PRO A 208 3.45 0.87 19.16
N GLY A 209 2.36 1.14 18.47
CA GLY A 209 1.99 0.46 17.23
C GLY A 209 1.74 1.51 16.15
N VAL A 210 2.16 1.27 14.92
CA VAL A 210 1.84 2.11 13.76
C VAL A 210 1.13 1.24 12.74
N ASN A 211 -0.10 1.59 12.43
CA ASN A 211 -0.92 0.97 11.40
C ASN A 211 -1.34 2.02 10.38
N SER A 212 -0.76 1.98 9.19
CA SER A 212 -0.94 3.04 8.20
C SER A 212 -1.30 2.48 6.82
N GLN A 213 -2.27 3.10 6.16
CA GLN A 213 -2.80 2.65 4.89
C GLN A 213 -3.03 3.80 3.91
N SER A 214 -2.46 3.70 2.71
CA SER A 214 -2.67 4.64 1.61
C SER A 214 -3.33 3.92 0.43
N GLN A 215 -4.42 4.48 -0.11
CA GLN A 215 -5.18 3.85 -1.20
C GLN A 215 -5.67 4.83 -2.25
N SER A 216 -5.53 4.44 -3.51
CA SER A 216 -6.00 5.21 -4.65
C SER A 216 -6.73 4.31 -5.63
N GLN A 217 -7.87 4.78 -6.12
CA GLN A 217 -8.66 4.06 -7.13
C GLN A 217 -9.18 5.01 -8.20
N SER A 218 -9.00 4.65 -9.46
CA SER A 218 -9.48 5.43 -10.60
C SER A 218 -10.24 4.52 -11.56
N SER A 219 -11.47 4.90 -11.86
CA SER A 219 -12.37 4.14 -12.73
C SER A 219 -13.29 5.11 -13.47
N PRO A 220 -12.92 5.55 -14.69
CA PRO A 220 -13.79 6.35 -15.55
C PRO A 220 -14.91 5.42 -16.12
N GLU A 221 -16.13 5.94 -16.33
CA GLU A 221 -17.28 5.13 -16.85
C GLU A 221 -17.19 4.83 -18.38
N GLU A 222 -18.19 4.22 -19.02
CA GLU A 222 -18.15 3.83 -20.47
C GLU A 222 -17.72 4.96 -21.46
N ASN A 223 -16.89 4.62 -22.46
CA ASN A 223 -16.31 5.40 -23.60
C ASN A 223 -15.02 6.24 -23.37
N LYS A 224 -13.92 5.70 -22.81
CA LYS A 224 -12.85 6.54 -22.19
C LYS A 224 -11.39 6.08 -22.25
N GLU A 225 -10.49 7.07 -22.40
CA GLU A 225 -9.06 6.89 -22.72
C GLU A 225 -8.17 6.48 -21.53
N ASN A 226 -8.20 7.13 -20.35
CA ASN A 226 -7.13 6.89 -19.35
C ASN A 226 -7.55 6.93 -17.87
N SER A 227 -6.97 6.01 -17.10
CA SER A 227 -7.08 5.92 -15.65
C SER A 227 -5.71 5.86 -14.98
N GLN A 228 -5.51 6.69 -13.95
CA GLN A 228 -4.26 6.73 -13.19
C GLN A 228 -4.53 6.74 -11.67
N SER A 229 -3.85 5.85 -10.96
CA SER A 229 -3.92 5.75 -9.50
C SER A 229 -2.53 5.69 -8.90
N GLN A 230 -2.28 6.56 -7.92
CA GLN A 230 -1.00 6.62 -7.21
C GLN A 230 -1.20 6.62 -5.70
N SER A 231 -0.52 5.73 -5.01
CA SER A 231 -0.54 5.62 -3.56
C SER A 231 0.87 5.66 -3.03
N ASN A 232 1.14 6.65 -2.20
CA ASN A 232 2.40 6.82 -1.50
C ASN A 232 2.16 6.69 0.00
N LEU A 233 3.02 5.92 0.67
CA LEU A 233 2.99 5.77 2.12
C LEU A 233 4.43 5.81 2.64
N GLU A 234 4.69 6.71 3.56
CA GLU A 234 5.96 6.81 4.27
C GLU A 234 5.72 6.65 5.78
N ILE A 235 6.52 5.79 6.41
CA ILE A 235 6.47 5.58 7.85
C ILE A 235 7.86 5.71 8.44
N ASN A 236 7.98 6.62 9.39
CA ASN A 236 9.15 6.82 10.22
C ASN A 236 8.77 6.47 11.66
N SER A 237 9.18 5.29 12.14
CA SER A 237 8.89 4.85 13.50
C SER A 237 10.15 4.65 14.34
N GLN A 238 10.19 5.29 15.50
CA GLN A 238 11.30 5.18 16.45
C GLN A 238 10.80 4.85 17.86
N SER A 239 11.43 3.87 18.49
CA SER A 239 11.06 3.42 19.83
C SER A 239 12.28 3.04 20.68
N GLN A 240 12.18 3.14 22.01
CA GLN A 240 13.20 2.55 22.89
C GLN A 240 12.93 1.05 23.13
N PHE A 241 11.66 0.66 23.23
CA PHE A 241 11.27 -0.74 23.40
C PHE A 241 10.66 -1.31 22.12
N ASN A 242 9.92 -2.42 22.21
CA ASN A 242 9.40 -3.11 21.02
C ASN A 242 8.41 -2.23 20.27
N HIS A 243 8.32 -2.37 18.95
CA HIS A 243 7.31 -1.65 18.16
C HIS A 243 6.76 -2.54 17.07
N GLU A 244 5.48 -2.37 16.72
CA GLU A 244 4.89 -3.04 15.57
C GLU A 244 4.52 -2.00 14.50
N VAL A 245 5.19 -2.06 13.34
CA VAL A 245 4.80 -1.30 12.15
C VAL A 245 4.03 -2.23 11.22
N ASN A 246 2.81 -1.86 10.88
CA ASN A 246 2.00 -2.51 9.85
C ASN A 246 1.60 -1.48 8.80
N SER A 247 1.95 -1.72 7.53
CA SER A 247 1.83 -0.70 6.50
C SER A 247 1.39 -1.26 5.16
N GLN A 248 0.47 -0.54 4.51
CA GLN A 248 -0.10 -0.95 3.24
C GLN A 248 -0.28 0.22 2.27
N SER A 249 0.36 0.15 1.11
CA SER A 249 0.13 1.07 -0.02
C SER A 249 -0.54 0.31 -1.16
N ARG A 250 -1.67 0.81 -1.67
CA ARG A 250 -2.39 0.16 -2.76
C ARG A 250 -2.92 1.10 -3.82
N SER A 251 -2.77 0.75 -5.09
CA SER A 251 -3.32 1.50 -6.22
C SER A 251 -4.04 0.57 -7.17
N GLN A 252 -5.22 1.01 -7.63
CA GLN A 252 -6.01 0.26 -8.60
C GLN A 252 -6.55 1.19 -9.67
N SER A 253 -6.41 0.80 -10.93
CA SER A 253 -6.93 1.56 -12.06
C SER A 253 -7.62 0.61 -13.03
N SER A 254 -8.81 1.00 -13.45
CA SER A 254 -9.52 0.42 -14.57
C SER A 254 -9.92 1.54 -15.53
N SER A 255 -10.03 1.22 -16.83
CA SER A 255 -10.41 2.14 -17.92
C SER A 255 -10.85 1.30 -19.11
N GLU A 256 -11.22 1.93 -20.23
CA GLU A 256 -11.32 1.19 -21.50
C GLU A 256 -9.94 1.10 -22.15
N GLU A 257 -9.24 2.21 -22.43
CA GLU A 257 -7.93 2.13 -23.13
C GLU A 257 -6.72 1.91 -22.19
N ASN A 258 -6.27 2.93 -21.43
CA ASN A 258 -5.03 2.84 -20.64
C ASN A 258 -5.24 2.94 -19.13
N SER A 259 -4.75 1.95 -18.39
CA SER A 259 -4.74 1.97 -16.92
C SER A 259 -3.32 1.94 -16.36
N GLN A 260 -3.04 2.87 -15.46
CA GLN A 260 -1.78 2.93 -14.74
C GLN A 260 -2.01 2.96 -13.23
N SER A 261 -1.30 2.09 -12.52
CA SER A 261 -1.34 2.01 -11.06
C SER A 261 0.06 1.97 -10.49
N GLN A 262 0.34 2.87 -9.55
CA GLN A 262 1.62 2.97 -8.89
C GLN A 262 1.44 2.99 -7.37
N SER A 263 2.15 2.12 -6.68
CA SER A 263 2.15 2.04 -5.23
C SER A 263 3.58 2.12 -4.74
N SER A 264 3.85 3.06 -3.85
CA SER A 264 5.14 3.22 -3.21
C SER A 264 4.94 3.17 -1.70
N LEU A 265 5.82 2.43 -1.02
CA LEU A 265 5.82 2.29 0.42
C LEU A 265 7.26 2.32 0.92
N GLU A 266 7.55 3.27 1.82
CA GLU A 266 8.80 3.33 2.56
C GLU A 266 8.53 3.13 4.05
N THR A 267 9.28 2.25 4.69
CA THR A 267 9.20 2.03 6.14
C THR A 267 10.59 2.10 6.75
N ASN A 268 10.82 3.13 7.57
CA ASN A 268 12.00 3.28 8.40
C ASN A 268 11.63 2.99 9.86
N SER A 269 12.21 1.92 10.41
CA SER A 269 11.93 1.44 11.75
C SER A 269 13.23 1.33 12.56
N GLN A 270 13.26 2.00 13.71
CA GLN A 270 14.40 1.95 14.63
C GLN A 270 13.95 1.63 16.05
N SER A 271 14.61 0.67 16.68
CA SER A 271 14.38 0.35 18.09
C SER A 271 15.63 -0.12 18.81
N GLN A 272 15.64 -0.02 20.14
CA GLN A 272 16.64 -0.74 20.94
C GLN A 272 16.20 -2.18 21.25
N SER A 273 14.95 -2.57 21.05
CA SER A 273 14.42 -3.90 21.42
C SER A 273 14.09 -4.77 20.21
N ASN A 274 12.92 -5.42 20.20
CA ASN A 274 12.49 -6.33 19.14
C ASN A 274 11.33 -5.71 18.35
N PRO A 275 11.56 -4.83 17.36
CA PRO A 275 10.45 -4.44 16.52
C PRO A 275 9.97 -5.58 15.61
N GLY A 276 8.75 -5.43 15.12
CA GLY A 276 8.18 -6.16 14.00
C GLY A 276 7.78 -5.16 12.92
N VAL A 277 8.17 -5.42 11.67
CA VAL A 277 7.78 -4.62 10.51
C VAL A 277 7.08 -5.53 9.51
N ASN A 278 5.84 -5.20 9.18
CA ASN A 278 5.02 -5.88 8.19
C ASN A 278 4.54 -4.86 7.14
N SER A 279 5.15 -4.87 5.96
CA SER A 279 4.91 -3.85 4.94
C SER A 279 4.50 -4.49 3.61
N GLN A 280 3.49 -3.91 2.96
CA GLN A 280 2.93 -4.42 1.71
C GLN A 280 2.64 -3.30 0.70
N SER A 281 3.18 -3.41 -0.51
CA SER A 281 2.93 -2.50 -1.64
C SER A 281 2.24 -3.28 -2.77
N GLN A 282 1.11 -2.77 -3.29
CA GLN A 282 0.32 -3.47 -4.31
C GLN A 282 -0.30 -2.57 -5.37
N SER A 283 -0.03 -2.86 -6.64
CA SER A 283 -0.62 -2.17 -7.78
C SER A 283 -1.34 -3.13 -8.71
N GLN A 284 -2.52 -2.71 -9.18
CA GLN A 284 -3.33 -3.46 -10.13
C GLN A 284 -3.87 -2.55 -11.23
N SER A 285 -3.79 -2.99 -12.47
CA SER A 285 -4.29 -2.25 -13.64
C SER A 285 -5.01 -3.20 -14.58
N SER A 286 -6.24 -2.86 -14.94
CA SER A 286 -7.12 -3.72 -15.73
C SER A 286 -8.04 -2.89 -16.63
N PRO A 287 -7.61 -2.52 -17.85
CA PRO A 287 -8.50 -2.05 -18.91
C PRO A 287 -9.51 -3.11 -19.36
N GLU A 288 -10.69 -2.66 -19.84
CA GLU A 288 -11.82 -3.51 -20.21
C GLU A 288 -12.05 -3.68 -21.73
N GLU A 289 -11.64 -2.74 -22.62
CA GLU A 289 -11.86 -2.84 -24.09
C GLU A 289 -10.90 -2.00 -24.98
N ASN A 290 -10.50 -2.53 -26.14
CA ASN A 290 -9.90 -1.87 -27.33
C ASN A 290 -8.76 -0.84 -27.09
N LYS A 291 -7.52 -1.22 -27.48
CA LYS A 291 -6.24 -0.46 -27.44
C LYS A 291 -5.65 -0.32 -26.04
N GLU A 292 -5.09 -1.42 -25.55
CA GLU A 292 -4.89 -1.61 -24.13
C GLU A 292 -3.42 -1.53 -23.71
N ASN A 293 -3.06 -0.49 -22.95
CA ASN A 293 -1.86 -0.56 -22.12
C ASN A 293 -2.25 -0.61 -20.65
N SER A 294 -1.81 -1.68 -19.99
CA SER A 294 -1.91 -1.81 -18.55
C SER A 294 -0.52 -1.77 -17.93
N GLN A 295 -0.32 -0.84 -17.00
CA GLN A 295 0.94 -0.72 -16.28
C GLN A 295 0.68 -0.71 -14.77
N SER A 296 1.36 -1.62 -14.08
CA SER A 296 1.33 -1.72 -12.62
C SER A 296 2.75 -1.71 -12.07
N GLN A 297 3.01 -0.78 -11.16
CA GLN A 297 4.30 -0.65 -10.49
C GLN A 297 4.12 -0.63 -8.99
N SER A 298 4.86 -1.48 -8.29
CA SER A 298 4.85 -1.55 -6.83
C SER A 298 6.28 -1.49 -6.35
N ASN A 299 6.57 -0.46 -5.56
CA ASN A 299 7.86 -0.26 -4.93
C ASN A 299 7.68 -0.36 -3.42
N LEU A 300 8.57 -1.10 -2.77
CA LEU A 300 8.61 -1.24 -1.32
C LEU A 300 10.05 -1.15 -0.85
N GLU A 301 10.33 -0.22 0.04
CA GLU A 301 11.61 -0.08 0.72
C GLU A 301 11.42 -0.22 2.23
N ILE A 302 12.26 -1.05 2.86
CA ILE A 302 12.26 -1.22 4.31
C ILE A 302 13.68 -1.05 4.84
N ASN A 303 13.81 -0.11 5.76
CA ASN A 303 15.00 0.13 6.53
C ASN A 303 14.69 -0.20 8.00
N SER A 304 15.20 -1.32 8.51
CA SER A 304 14.99 -1.74 9.90
C SER A 304 16.30 -1.89 10.65
N GLN A 305 16.38 -1.26 11.83
CA GLN A 305 17.54 -1.32 12.71
C GLN A 305 17.14 -1.63 14.14
N SER A 306 17.78 -2.64 14.74
CA SER A 306 17.57 -2.99 16.15
C SER A 306 18.85 -3.39 16.90
N GLN A 307 18.85 -3.27 18.23
CA GLN A 307 19.93 -3.85 19.04
C GLN A 307 19.68 -5.33 19.34
N PHE A 308 18.43 -5.71 19.61
CA PHE A 308 18.06 -7.11 19.83
C PHE A 308 17.50 -7.73 18.55
N ASN A 309 16.52 -8.62 18.64
CA ASN A 309 15.98 -9.31 17.47
C ASN A 309 15.15 -8.34 16.61
N HIS A 310 14.77 -8.76 15.42
CA HIS A 310 13.76 -8.09 14.62
C HIS A 310 13.10 -9.08 13.68
N GLU A 311 11.81 -8.87 13.36
CA GLU A 311 11.13 -9.59 12.29
C GLU A 311 10.69 -8.62 11.20
N VAL A 312 11.31 -8.72 10.02
CA VAL A 312 10.85 -8.00 8.81
C VAL A 312 10.08 -8.96 7.94
N ASN A 313 8.83 -8.62 7.63
CA ASN A 313 8.01 -9.29 6.63
C ASN A 313 7.59 -8.29 5.55
N SER A 314 7.92 -8.57 4.30
CA SER A 314 7.78 -7.60 3.22
C SER A 314 7.26 -8.20 1.93
N GLN A 315 6.28 -7.53 1.31
CA GLN A 315 5.65 -8.00 0.08
C GLN A 315 5.43 -6.86 -0.92
N SER A 316 6.00 -6.96 -2.11
CA SER A 316 5.72 -6.08 -3.24
C SER A 316 5.05 -6.87 -4.35
N ARG A 317 3.86 -6.44 -4.82
CA ARG A 317 3.11 -7.16 -5.86
C ARG A 317 2.51 -6.24 -6.91
N SER A 318 2.78 -6.54 -8.18
CA SER A 318 2.17 -5.83 -9.31
C SER A 318 1.43 -6.80 -10.22
N GLN A 319 0.23 -6.41 -10.64
CA GLN A 319 -0.58 -7.19 -11.56
C GLN A 319 -1.16 -6.30 -12.66
N SER A 320 -1.08 -6.76 -13.90
CA SER A 320 -1.59 -6.04 -15.06
C SER A 320 -2.31 -7.03 -15.97
N SER A 321 -3.49 -6.66 -16.42
CA SER A 321 -4.24 -7.36 -17.46
C SER A 321 -4.72 -6.38 -18.51
N SER A 322 -4.71 -6.76 -19.79
CA SER A 322 -5.07 -5.89 -20.92
C SER A 322 -5.15 -6.71 -22.20
N GLU A 323 -5.95 -6.40 -23.22
CA GLU A 323 -5.91 -7.22 -24.45
C GLU A 323 -4.56 -7.11 -25.22
N GLU A 324 -3.86 -5.97 -25.18
CA GLU A 324 -2.65 -5.70 -26.00
C GLU A 324 -1.33 -5.80 -25.22
N ASN A 325 -1.11 -4.89 -24.26
CA ASN A 325 0.18 -4.74 -23.61
C ASN A 325 0.05 -4.63 -22.09
N SER A 326 0.47 -5.70 -21.41
CA SER A 326 0.47 -5.77 -19.95
C SER A 326 1.90 -5.72 -19.41
N GLN A 327 2.16 -4.72 -18.56
CA GLN A 327 3.44 -4.55 -17.89
C GLN A 327 3.25 -4.50 -16.38
N SER A 328 3.94 -5.40 -15.68
CA SER A 328 3.96 -5.46 -14.21
C SER A 328 5.39 -5.41 -13.72
N GLN A 329 5.65 -4.49 -12.79
CA GLN A 329 6.94 -4.36 -12.15
C GLN A 329 6.79 -4.28 -10.64
N SER A 330 7.46 -5.17 -9.93
CA SER A 330 7.54 -5.16 -8.47
C SER A 330 8.99 -5.04 -8.06
N SER A 331 9.30 -4.02 -7.27
CA SER A 331 10.61 -3.83 -6.66
C SER A 331 10.45 -3.86 -5.14
N LEU A 332 11.37 -4.57 -4.48
CA LEU A 332 11.43 -4.67 -3.03
C LEU A 332 12.88 -4.62 -2.58
N GLU A 333 13.20 -3.64 -1.74
CA GLU A 333 14.47 -3.53 -1.04
C GLU A 333 14.25 -3.69 0.46
N THR A 334 15.06 -4.51 1.11
CA THR A 334 15.07 -4.63 2.57
C THR A 334 16.48 -4.56 3.10
N ASN A 335 16.74 -3.52 3.88
CA ASN A 335 17.95 -3.30 4.63
C ASN A 335 17.68 -3.55 6.12
N SER A 336 18.31 -4.58 6.68
CA SER A 336 18.08 -5.01 8.06
C SER A 336 19.39 -5.14 8.82
N GLN A 337 19.49 -4.45 9.97
CA GLN A 337 20.66 -4.54 10.83
C GLN A 337 20.26 -4.84 12.28
N SER A 338 20.90 -5.84 12.86
CA SER A 338 20.65 -6.25 14.24
C SER A 338 21.94 -6.71 14.92
N GLN A 339 22.04 -6.61 16.25
CA GLN A 339 23.13 -7.30 16.97
C GLN A 339 22.76 -8.75 17.29
N SER A 340 21.47 -9.09 17.37
CA SER A 340 20.99 -10.41 17.81
C SER A 340 20.52 -11.29 16.65
N ASN A 341 19.30 -11.82 16.71
CA ASN A 341 18.80 -12.80 15.75
C ASN A 341 17.68 -12.20 14.88
N PRO A 342 18.00 -11.42 13.82
CA PRO A 342 16.98 -10.94 12.91
C PRO A 342 16.44 -12.07 12.02
N GLY A 343 15.14 -12.00 11.73
CA GLY A 343 14.46 -12.75 10.69
C GLY A 343 14.00 -11.79 9.58
N VAL A 344 14.37 -12.09 8.34
CA VAL A 344 13.93 -11.34 7.16
C VAL A 344 13.18 -12.28 6.23
N ASN A 345 11.91 -11.97 5.96
CA ASN A 345 11.06 -12.67 5.01
C ASN A 345 10.54 -11.70 3.95
N SER A 346 10.89 -11.92 2.69
CA SER A 346 10.66 -10.91 1.65
C SER A 346 10.23 -11.53 0.32
N GLN A 347 9.22 -10.94 -0.31
CA GLN A 347 8.60 -11.47 -1.51
C GLN A 347 8.30 -10.37 -2.53
N SER A 348 8.83 -10.51 -3.74
CA SER A 348 8.55 -9.63 -4.89
C SER A 348 7.85 -10.45 -5.97
N GLN A 349 6.70 -9.97 -6.46
CA GLN A 349 5.89 -10.67 -7.46
C GLN A 349 5.30 -9.75 -8.52
N SER A 350 5.45 -10.16 -9.78
CA SER A 350 4.86 -9.49 -10.92
C SER A 350 4.13 -10.47 -11.82
N GLN A 351 2.93 -10.10 -12.23
CA GLN A 351 2.10 -10.90 -13.12
C GLN A 351 1.50 -10.04 -14.23
N SER A 352 1.60 -10.50 -15.45
CA SER A 352 1.04 -9.84 -16.64
C SER A 352 0.29 -10.86 -17.47
N SER A 353 -1.00 -10.61 -17.69
CA SER A 353 -1.89 -11.56 -18.37
C SER A 353 -2.84 -10.82 -19.31
N PRO A 354 -2.55 -10.80 -20.61
CA PRO A 354 -3.47 -10.33 -21.61
C PRO A 354 -4.58 -11.35 -21.88
N GLU A 355 -5.77 -10.83 -22.22
CA GLU A 355 -6.94 -11.61 -22.63
C GLU A 355 -7.01 -11.63 -24.17
N GLU A 356 -7.30 -12.81 -24.75
CA GLU A 356 -7.50 -13.11 -26.19
C GLU A 356 -6.68 -12.25 -27.19
N ASN A 357 -5.67 -12.87 -27.82
CA ASN A 357 -5.17 -12.49 -29.15
C ASN A 357 -4.47 -11.11 -29.23
N LYS A 358 -3.24 -10.95 -28.64
CA LYS A 358 -2.21 -9.92 -29.00
C LYS A 358 -0.88 -9.85 -28.19
N GLU A 359 -0.07 -8.82 -28.53
CA GLU A 359 1.37 -8.81 -28.84
C GLU A 359 2.39 -8.91 -27.68
N ASN A 360 2.14 -8.37 -26.46
CA ASN A 360 3.23 -8.27 -25.46
C ASN A 360 2.81 -8.35 -23.97
N SER A 361 3.52 -9.17 -23.22
CA SER A 361 3.36 -9.29 -21.76
C SER A 361 4.72 -9.29 -21.08
N GLN A 362 4.91 -8.36 -20.14
CA GLN A 362 6.17 -8.20 -19.43
C GLN A 362 5.96 -8.16 -17.93
N SER A 363 6.69 -9.02 -17.23
CA SER A 363 6.70 -9.09 -15.76
C SER A 363 8.12 -9.05 -15.24
N GLN A 364 8.39 -8.11 -14.34
CA GLN A 364 9.70 -7.92 -13.73
C GLN A 364 9.57 -7.83 -12.22
N SER A 365 10.22 -8.76 -11.52
CA SER A 365 10.26 -8.79 -10.06
C SER A 365 11.70 -8.65 -9.63
N ASN A 366 12.01 -7.56 -8.94
CA ASN A 366 13.31 -7.30 -8.35
C ASN A 366 13.19 -7.39 -6.83
N LEU A 367 14.12 -8.11 -6.22
CA LEU A 367 14.22 -8.25 -4.78
C LEU A 367 15.68 -8.10 -4.36
N GLU A 368 15.97 -7.12 -3.52
CA GLU A 368 17.29 -6.89 -2.94
C GLU A 368 17.21 -6.95 -1.41
N ILE A 369 18.06 -7.79 -0.81
CA ILE A 369 18.17 -7.94 0.64
C ILE A 369 19.60 -7.65 1.06
N ASN A 370 19.76 -6.68 1.95
CA ASN A 370 21.01 -6.42 2.64
C ASN A 370 20.79 -6.61 4.14
N SER A 371 21.46 -7.61 4.72
CA SER A 371 21.16 -7.99 6.09
C SER A 371 22.41 -8.32 6.90
N GLN A 372 22.50 -7.78 8.12
CA GLN A 372 23.68 -7.94 8.98
C GLN A 372 23.31 -8.27 10.42
N SER A 373 24.02 -9.23 10.99
CA SER A 373 23.88 -9.68 12.38
C SER A 373 25.23 -9.97 13.05
N GLN A 374 25.30 -9.87 14.39
CA GLN A 374 26.43 -10.43 15.15
C GLN A 374 26.20 -11.89 15.58
N PHE A 375 24.96 -12.30 15.83
CA PHE A 375 24.65 -13.66 16.28
C PHE A 375 24.09 -14.51 15.15
N ASN A 376 22.85 -15.01 15.25
CA ASN A 376 22.25 -15.84 14.22
C ASN A 376 21.47 -14.95 13.24
N HIS A 377 21.25 -15.42 12.02
CA HIS A 377 20.46 -14.68 11.05
C HIS A 377 19.70 -15.64 10.15
N GLU A 378 18.41 -15.36 9.91
CA GLU A 378 17.59 -16.10 8.95
C GLU A 378 17.08 -15.15 7.86
N VAL A 379 17.30 -15.53 6.60
CA VAL A 379 16.77 -14.84 5.41
C VAL A 379 15.98 -15.83 4.59
N ASN A 380 14.73 -15.48 4.28
CA ASN A 380 13.89 -16.21 3.36
C ASN A 380 13.35 -15.24 2.30
N SER A 381 13.73 -15.43 1.04
CA SER A 381 13.42 -14.47 -0.02
C SER A 381 12.95 -15.14 -1.30
N GLN A 382 11.91 -14.57 -1.90
CA GLN A 382 11.31 -15.08 -3.13
C GLN A 382 11.04 -13.96 -4.14
N SER A 383 11.57 -14.13 -5.36
CA SER A 383 11.28 -13.26 -6.49
C SER A 383 10.59 -14.06 -7.59
N ARG A 384 9.39 -13.65 -8.03
CA ARG A 384 8.62 -14.40 -9.03
C ARG A 384 7.98 -13.51 -10.09
N SER A 385 8.26 -13.82 -11.36
CA SER A 385 7.64 -13.14 -12.49
C SER A 385 6.91 -14.12 -13.39
N GLN A 386 5.68 -13.77 -13.76
CA GLN A 386 4.84 -14.58 -14.63
C GLN A 386 4.23 -13.71 -15.73
N SER A 387 4.31 -14.19 -16.97
CA SER A 387 3.74 -13.52 -18.13
C SER A 387 3.05 -14.56 -19.00
N SER A 388 1.82 -14.31 -19.40
CA SER A 388 1.16 -15.06 -20.48
C SER A 388 0.99 -14.13 -21.67
N SER A 389 1.11 -14.60 -22.90
CA SER A 389 0.74 -13.90 -24.13
C SER A 389 0.98 -14.82 -25.31
N GLU A 390 0.20 -14.67 -26.38
CA GLU A 390 0.33 -15.48 -27.58
C GLU A 390 1.65 -15.25 -28.33
N GLU A 391 2.19 -14.02 -28.34
CA GLU A 391 3.29 -13.64 -29.22
C GLU A 391 4.62 -13.35 -28.46
N ASN A 392 4.66 -12.34 -27.59
CA ASN A 392 5.87 -11.98 -26.82
C ASN A 392 5.60 -11.95 -25.32
N SER A 393 6.11 -12.96 -24.61
CA SER A 393 6.04 -13.08 -23.15
C SER A 393 7.42 -12.96 -22.53
N GLN A 394 7.62 -11.99 -21.66
CA GLN A 394 8.89 -11.77 -20.96
C GLN A 394 8.69 -11.80 -19.46
N SER A 395 9.41 -12.70 -18.80
CA SER A 395 9.38 -12.84 -17.35
C SER A 395 10.80 -12.81 -16.79
N GLN A 396 11.09 -11.80 -15.99
CA GLN A 396 12.39 -11.61 -15.37
C GLN A 396 12.22 -11.52 -13.86
N SER A 397 12.84 -12.45 -13.12
CA SER A 397 12.92 -12.36 -11.67
C SER A 397 14.38 -12.17 -11.28
N SER A 398 14.69 -11.08 -10.59
CA SER A 398 15.99 -10.86 -9.98
C SER A 398 15.88 -10.96 -8.47
N LEU A 399 16.81 -11.69 -7.86
CA LEU A 399 16.96 -11.79 -6.41
C LEU A 399 18.43 -11.62 -6.07
N GLU A 400 18.75 -10.56 -5.33
CA GLU A 400 20.08 -10.31 -4.78
C GLU A 400 20.01 -10.33 -3.25
N THR A 401 20.91 -11.07 -2.61
CA THR A 401 20.98 -11.16 -1.16
C THR A 401 22.42 -11.04 -0.71
N ASN A 402 22.70 -10.04 0.12
CA ASN A 402 23.97 -9.84 0.79
C ASN A 402 23.75 -9.96 2.30
N SER A 403 24.16 -11.09 2.87
CA SER A 403 23.88 -11.40 4.29
C SER A 403 25.15 -11.73 5.06
N GLN A 404 25.29 -11.13 6.24
CA GLN A 404 26.47 -11.29 7.10
C GLN A 404 26.09 -11.63 8.53
N SER A 405 26.84 -12.53 9.15
CA SER A 405 26.65 -13.00 10.52
C SER A 405 27.97 -13.47 11.15
N GLN A 406 28.18 -13.30 12.45
CA GLN A 406 29.39 -13.82 13.11
C GLN A 406 29.21 -15.23 13.66
N SER A 407 27.96 -15.68 13.89
CA SER A 407 27.70 -17.01 14.46
C SER A 407 27.12 -18.00 13.44
N ASN A 408 25.82 -17.92 13.15
CA ASN A 408 25.16 -18.81 12.19
C ASN A 408 24.35 -18.02 11.17
N LEU A 409 24.29 -18.51 9.93
CA LEU A 409 23.44 -17.97 8.88
C LEU A 409 22.62 -19.08 8.22
N GLY A 410 21.31 -18.87 8.17
CA GLY A 410 20.36 -19.61 7.34
C GLY A 410 19.83 -18.70 6.23
N VAL A 411 20.08 -19.07 4.97
CA VAL A 411 19.59 -18.32 3.80
C VAL A 411 18.83 -19.28 2.89
N ASN A 412 17.57 -18.96 2.60
CA ASN A 412 16.70 -19.70 1.69
C ASN A 412 16.17 -18.77 0.59
N LEU A 413 16.54 -19.02 -0.66
CA LEU A 413 16.29 -18.11 -1.78
C LEU A 413 15.62 -18.83 -2.94
N GLN A 414 14.58 -18.23 -3.49
CA GLN A 414 13.91 -18.72 -4.70
C GLN A 414 13.71 -17.60 -5.72
N SER A 415 14.24 -17.78 -6.94
CA SER A 415 13.98 -16.92 -8.09
C SER A 415 13.25 -17.72 -9.16
N GLN A 416 12.12 -17.23 -9.66
CA GLN A 416 11.29 -17.96 -10.63
C GLN A 416 10.75 -17.06 -11.74
N SER A 417 10.98 -17.48 -12.98
CA SER A 417 10.33 -16.91 -14.17
C SER A 417 9.48 -17.96 -14.87
N GLN A 418 8.24 -17.60 -15.20
CA GLN A 418 7.33 -18.45 -15.98
C GLN A 418 6.75 -17.69 -17.17
N SER A 419 6.58 -18.38 -18.30
CA SER A 419 5.88 -17.84 -19.46
C SER A 419 4.98 -18.89 -20.09
N SER A 420 3.77 -18.47 -20.53
CA SER A 420 2.86 -19.35 -21.26
C SER A 420 2.42 -18.77 -22.62
N PRO A 421 3.10 -19.14 -23.73
CA PRO A 421 2.62 -18.85 -25.08
C PRO A 421 1.56 -19.87 -25.53
N GLU A 422 0.46 -19.39 -26.11
CA GLU A 422 -0.65 -20.23 -26.61
C GLU A 422 -0.50 -20.67 -28.08
N GLU A 423 0.25 -19.95 -28.94
CA GLU A 423 0.48 -20.34 -30.35
C GLU A 423 1.92 -20.11 -30.86
N ASN A 424 2.24 -20.76 -31.97
CA ASN A 424 3.56 -21.22 -32.43
C ASN A 424 4.46 -20.18 -33.13
N GLU A 425 4.53 -18.93 -32.66
CA GLU A 425 5.39 -17.87 -33.24
C GLU A 425 6.28 -17.18 -32.18
N GLU A 426 7.49 -16.79 -32.57
CA GLU A 426 8.66 -16.55 -31.71
C GLU A 426 8.59 -15.32 -30.77
N SER A 427 8.87 -15.50 -29.46
CA SER A 427 9.97 -14.82 -28.72
C SER A 427 9.83 -14.77 -27.18
N SER A 428 9.42 -15.85 -26.50
CA SER A 428 9.43 -15.86 -25.02
C SER A 428 10.83 -15.66 -24.43
N GLN A 429 10.97 -14.74 -23.46
CA GLN A 429 12.23 -14.50 -22.74
C GLN A 429 12.05 -14.75 -21.25
N LEU A 430 12.79 -15.73 -20.74
CA LEU A 430 12.83 -16.07 -19.33
C LEU A 430 14.23 -15.80 -18.77
N GLN A 431 14.31 -14.95 -17.76
CA GLN A 431 15.58 -14.62 -17.09
C GLN A 431 15.41 -14.54 -15.56
N PRO A 432 15.43 -15.68 -14.86
CA PRO A 432 15.60 -15.69 -13.42
C PRO A 432 17.10 -15.51 -13.11
N ASN A 433 17.40 -14.47 -12.37
CA ASN A 433 18.71 -14.16 -11.84
C ASN A 433 18.66 -14.31 -10.32
N LEU A 434 19.66 -15.01 -9.77
CA LEU A 434 19.83 -15.18 -8.34
C LEU A 434 21.30 -14.96 -7.99
N LYS A 435 21.56 -13.93 -7.18
CA LYS A 435 22.88 -13.60 -6.65
C LYS A 435 22.86 -13.65 -5.13
N THR A 436 23.76 -14.42 -4.55
CA THR A 436 23.92 -14.53 -3.11
C THR A 436 25.35 -14.24 -2.73
N SER A 437 25.55 -13.31 -1.80
CA SER A 437 26.83 -13.05 -1.15
C SER A 437 26.69 -13.24 0.35
N SER A 438 27.52 -14.10 0.95
CA SER A 438 27.52 -14.32 2.40
C SER A 438 28.91 -14.35 3.02
N GLN A 439 29.12 -13.70 4.18
CA GLN A 439 30.41 -13.60 4.88
C GLN A 439 30.31 -13.96 6.36
N LEU A 440 31.04 -14.98 6.83
CA LEU A 440 30.73 -15.69 8.09
C LEU A 440 31.98 -16.28 8.82
N GLN A 441 31.92 -16.39 10.15
CA GLN A 441 32.97 -17.00 11.01
C GLN A 441 32.68 -18.44 11.47
N SER A 442 31.43 -18.95 11.39
CA SER A 442 31.01 -20.28 11.92
C SER A 442 29.97 -21.01 11.02
N ASN A 443 29.23 -22.02 11.52
CA ASN A 443 28.42 -23.01 10.76
C ASN A 443 27.29 -22.38 9.91
N ASN A 444 27.03 -22.93 8.70
CA ASN A 444 26.06 -22.36 7.73
C ASN A 444 25.17 -23.38 7.02
N GLY A 445 23.99 -22.88 6.59
CA GLY A 445 23.15 -23.46 5.55
C GLY A 445 22.68 -22.40 4.55
N VAL A 446 23.12 -22.49 3.30
CA VAL A 446 22.61 -21.65 2.19
C VAL A 446 21.90 -22.56 1.20
N ASN A 447 20.62 -22.30 0.95
CA ASN A 447 19.79 -23.00 -0.02
C ASN A 447 19.27 -22.00 -1.07
N SER A 448 19.72 -22.14 -2.30
CA SER A 448 19.36 -21.24 -3.40
C SER A 448 18.75 -22.04 -4.55
N GLN A 449 17.56 -21.64 -4.99
CA GLN A 449 16.85 -22.27 -6.11
C GLN A 449 16.49 -21.24 -7.18
N SER A 450 16.93 -21.50 -8.42
CA SER A 450 16.48 -20.76 -9.60
C SER A 450 15.62 -21.68 -10.47
N GLN A 451 14.40 -21.27 -10.81
CA GLN A 451 13.42 -22.10 -11.51
C GLN A 451 12.91 -21.43 -12.79
N LEU A 452 12.80 -22.25 -13.83
CA LEU A 452 12.19 -21.92 -15.10
C LEU A 452 11.07 -22.88 -15.44
N GLN A 453 9.93 -22.32 -15.89
CA GLN A 453 8.84 -23.11 -16.46
C GLN A 453 8.35 -22.45 -17.75
N PRO A 454 8.87 -22.89 -18.91
CA PRO A 454 8.25 -22.62 -20.20
C PRO A 454 7.10 -23.61 -20.44
N SER A 455 5.94 -23.15 -20.92
CA SER A 455 4.95 -24.06 -21.53
C SER A 455 5.17 -24.09 -23.04
N LEU A 456 5.90 -25.06 -23.55
CA LEU A 456 5.97 -25.33 -24.98
C LEU A 456 5.64 -26.81 -25.22
N GLU A 457 4.65 -27.05 -26.08
CA GLU A 457 4.52 -28.31 -26.81
C GLU A 457 5.66 -28.38 -27.84
N GLU A 458 6.21 -29.58 -28.06
CA GLU A 458 7.32 -29.83 -28.99
C GLU A 458 7.07 -29.16 -30.35
N ASN A 459 7.78 -28.08 -30.69
CA ASN A 459 8.38 -27.87 -32.01
C ASN A 459 9.29 -26.63 -32.08
N GLU A 460 10.46 -26.86 -32.69
CA GLU A 460 11.32 -25.90 -33.39
C GLU A 460 12.05 -24.81 -32.57
N GLU A 461 13.07 -24.29 -33.24
CA GLU A 461 14.36 -23.86 -32.71
C GLU A 461 14.41 -22.32 -32.51
N ASN A 462 14.15 -21.75 -31.32
CA ASN A 462 14.82 -20.48 -30.93
C ASN A 462 14.66 -20.00 -29.47
N LYS A 463 15.75 -19.37 -29.00
CA LYS A 463 16.06 -18.79 -27.66
C LYS A 463 16.16 -19.77 -26.48
N GLN A 464 17.41 -20.16 -26.19
CA GLN A 464 17.78 -20.79 -24.92
C GLN A 464 17.45 -19.84 -23.75
N PRO A 465 16.74 -20.30 -22.70
CA PRO A 465 16.55 -19.50 -21.50
C PRO A 465 17.89 -19.26 -20.80
N GLN A 466 18.09 -18.04 -20.30
CA GLN A 466 19.32 -17.67 -19.60
C GLN A 466 19.10 -17.78 -18.09
N LEU A 467 19.61 -18.87 -17.52
CA LEU A 467 19.68 -19.08 -16.08
C LEU A 467 20.98 -18.46 -15.54
N ASN A 468 20.87 -17.52 -14.60
CA ASN A 468 22.03 -17.03 -13.85
C ASN A 468 21.87 -17.33 -12.36
N LEU A 469 22.80 -18.11 -11.82
CA LEU A 469 22.87 -18.46 -10.41
C LEU A 469 24.31 -18.27 -9.92
N GLU A 470 24.50 -17.27 -9.06
CA GLU A 470 25.80 -16.95 -8.47
C GLU A 470 25.68 -17.01 -6.94
N THR A 471 26.45 -17.91 -6.33
CA THR A 471 26.52 -18.06 -4.87
C THR A 471 27.97 -17.88 -4.43
N ASN A 472 28.28 -16.73 -3.83
CA ASN A 472 29.59 -16.39 -3.30
C ASN A 472 29.55 -16.43 -1.77
N SER A 473 30.32 -17.33 -1.17
CA SER A 473 30.40 -17.45 0.29
C SER A 473 31.86 -17.46 0.74
N GLN A 474 32.25 -16.59 1.67
CA GLN A 474 33.58 -16.56 2.29
C GLN A 474 33.57 -17.31 3.63
N LEU A 475 34.40 -18.37 3.76
CA LEU A 475 34.20 -19.44 4.76
C LEU A 475 35.37 -19.65 5.71
N GLN A 476 35.09 -19.89 7.00
CA GLN A 476 36.09 -20.27 8.02
C GLN A 476 35.85 -21.65 8.69
N SER A 477 34.71 -22.34 8.49
CA SER A 477 34.39 -23.66 9.11
C SER A 477 33.30 -24.47 8.35
N ASN A 478 32.92 -25.67 8.85
CA ASN A 478 32.03 -26.72 8.28
C ASN A 478 30.69 -26.22 7.68
N GLN A 479 30.26 -26.73 6.51
CA GLN A 479 29.09 -26.21 5.74
C GLN A 479 28.26 -27.22 4.95
N GLU A 480 27.00 -26.83 4.70
CA GLU A 480 26.15 -27.29 3.59
C GLU A 480 25.69 -26.08 2.73
N VAL A 481 26.22 -25.97 1.50
CA VAL A 481 25.71 -25.04 0.48
C VAL A 481 24.99 -25.87 -0.58
N ASN A 482 23.69 -25.65 -0.74
CA ASN A 482 22.87 -26.28 -1.76
C ASN A 482 22.41 -25.20 -2.75
N SER A 483 22.75 -25.39 -4.02
CA SER A 483 22.32 -24.49 -5.09
C SER A 483 21.80 -25.33 -6.24
N GLN A 484 20.54 -25.14 -6.60
CA GLN A 484 19.87 -25.90 -7.64
C GLN A 484 19.30 -24.95 -8.69
N SER A 485 19.54 -25.27 -9.95
CA SER A 485 18.89 -24.63 -11.08
C SER A 485 18.05 -25.67 -11.80
N GLN A 486 16.73 -25.45 -11.89
CA GLN A 486 15.79 -26.40 -12.49
C GLN A 486 15.10 -25.76 -13.69
N SER A 487 15.10 -26.50 -14.81
CA SER A 487 14.23 -26.26 -15.95
C SER A 487 13.27 -27.46 -16.02
N GLN A 488 11.99 -27.24 -15.77
CA GLN A 488 10.97 -28.29 -15.86
C GLN A 488 10.28 -28.15 -17.23
N PRO A 489 10.58 -29.01 -18.22
CA PRO A 489 9.63 -29.22 -19.31
C PRO A 489 8.44 -29.98 -18.71
N SER A 490 7.22 -29.54 -19.00
CA SER A 490 6.01 -30.30 -18.72
C SER A 490 6.04 -31.57 -19.58
N LEU A 491 6.59 -32.66 -19.05
CA LEU A 491 6.78 -33.93 -19.77
C LEU A 491 5.52 -34.82 -19.74
N ASP A 492 5.13 -35.28 -20.93
CA ASP A 492 5.03 -36.71 -21.25
C ASP A 492 5.61 -36.82 -22.69
N ILE A 493 6.70 -37.55 -22.96
CA ILE A 493 6.64 -38.88 -23.59
C ILE A 493 8.03 -39.58 -23.62
N ASN A 494 7.95 -40.88 -23.29
CA ASN A 494 8.83 -42.03 -23.50
C ASN A 494 9.81 -41.96 -24.71
N SER A 495 11.12 -42.03 -24.49
CA SER A 495 12.12 -42.20 -25.57
C SER A 495 13.22 -43.20 -25.22
N GLN A 496 13.26 -44.32 -25.96
CA GLN A 496 14.20 -45.42 -25.83
C GLN A 496 15.65 -45.01 -26.17
N SER A 497 16.58 -45.28 -25.27
CA SER A 497 18.01 -45.19 -25.52
C SER A 497 18.51 -46.37 -26.37
N LYS A 498 18.91 -46.10 -27.62
CA LYS A 498 19.77 -47.01 -28.40
C LYS A 498 21.23 -46.62 -28.19
N SER A 499 21.98 -47.49 -27.54
CA SER A 499 23.44 -47.48 -27.57
C SER A 499 23.93 -48.10 -28.88
N ASN A 500 24.80 -47.40 -29.60
CA ASN A 500 25.66 -48.03 -30.61
C ASN A 500 27.08 -48.13 -30.03
N LEU A 501 27.55 -49.37 -29.94
CA LEU A 501 28.97 -49.72 -29.80
C LEU A 501 29.68 -49.39 -31.11
N GLU A 502 30.86 -48.77 -31.02
CA GLU A 502 32.11 -49.38 -31.49
C GLU A 502 33.31 -48.85 -30.70
#